data_AF-A0A2S9JDU8-F1
#
_entry.id   AF-A0A2S9JDU8-F1
#
_cell.length_a   1.000
_cell.length_b   1.000
_cell.length_c   1.000
_cell.angle_alpha   90.00
_cell.angle_beta   90.00
_cell.angle_gamma   90.00
#
_symmetry.space_group_name_H-M   'P 1'
#
loop_
_entity.id
_entity.type
_entity.pdbx_description
1 polymer ?
#
loop_
_entity_poly.entity_id
_entity_poly.type
_entity_poly.pdbx_seq_one_letter_code
_entity_poly.pdbx_strand_id
1 'polypeptide(L)'
;MFKVLAMAGVAALTLLASAPSFAQSIEIGPGGVRLVDPQFERPYRSVSISERTAVRIARSEGVREVDDIRRTRSRIIVEGTDYQGDDISVSIDRRTGEVISVD
;
A
#
# COMPACT_ATOMS: atom_id res chain seq x y z
N MET A 1 6.98 60.79 19.22
CA MET A 1 5.91 59.89 18.74
C MET A 1 6.37 58.42 18.69
N PHE A 2 7.08 57.92 19.71
CA PHE A 2 7.62 56.54 19.73
C PHE A 2 6.88 55.59 20.70
N LYS A 3 5.89 56.09 21.46
CA LYS A 3 5.13 55.27 22.42
C LYS A 3 3.90 54.58 21.83
N VAL A 4 3.43 55.03 20.67
CA VAL A 4 2.22 54.47 20.02
C VAL A 4 2.54 53.17 19.28
N LEU A 5 3.79 52.97 18.83
CA LEU A 5 4.20 51.74 18.16
C LEU A 5 4.30 50.54 19.10
N ALA A 6 4.60 50.78 20.39
CA ALA A 6 4.77 49.71 21.38
C ALA A 6 3.46 49.04 21.80
N MET A 7 2.32 49.74 21.71
CA MET A 7 0.98 49.20 22.00
C MET A 7 0.39 48.41 20.83
N ALA A 8 0.80 48.70 19.59
CA ALA A 8 0.35 47.94 18.42
C ALA A 8 0.99 46.54 18.33
N GLY A 9 2.16 46.33 18.96
CA GLY A 9 2.84 45.04 18.97
C GLY A 9 2.20 43.99 19.89
N VAL A 10 1.49 44.42 20.94
CA VAL A 10 0.93 43.49 21.94
C VAL A 10 -0.40 42.88 21.49
N ALA A 11 -1.21 43.62 20.72
CA ALA A 11 -2.48 43.11 20.19
C ALA A 11 -2.31 42.08 19.05
N ALA A 12 -1.17 42.08 18.36
CA ALA A 12 -0.88 41.15 17.27
C ALA A 12 -0.43 39.75 17.74
N LEU A 13 -0.06 39.61 19.02
CA LEU A 13 0.44 38.35 19.59
C LEU A 13 -0.64 37.40 20.10
N THR A 14 -1.90 37.84 20.23
CA THR A 14 -2.98 37.01 20.75
C THR A 14 -3.64 36.11 19.69
N LEU A 15 -3.39 36.34 18.40
CA LEU A 15 -3.98 35.56 17.31
C LEU A 15 -3.20 34.28 16.96
N LEU A 16 -2.02 34.07 17.53
CA LEU A 16 -1.17 32.89 17.23
C LEU A 16 -1.44 31.68 18.14
N ALA A 17 -2.36 31.79 19.10
CA ALA A 17 -2.62 30.74 20.08
C ALA A 17 -3.85 29.86 19.74
N SER A 18 -4.49 30.03 18.57
CA SER A 18 -5.47 29.04 18.08
C SER A 18 -4.74 27.90 17.37
N ALA A 19 -3.85 27.21 18.10
CA ALA A 19 -3.45 25.88 17.66
C ALA A 19 -4.73 25.03 17.68
N PRO A 20 -5.10 24.35 16.58
CA PRO A 20 -6.22 23.44 16.60
C PRO A 20 -5.90 22.38 17.66
N SER A 21 -6.61 22.42 18.80
CA SER A 21 -6.62 21.28 19.69
C SER A 21 -7.32 20.18 18.91
N PHE A 22 -6.54 19.29 18.30
CA PHE A 22 -7.03 17.98 17.91
C PHE A 22 -7.47 17.32 19.21
N ALA A 23 -8.73 17.52 19.58
CA ALA A 23 -9.39 16.70 20.57
C ALA A 23 -9.36 15.31 19.97
N GLN A 24 -8.32 14.53 20.28
CA GLN A 24 -8.34 13.10 20.10
C GLN A 24 -9.59 12.64 20.83
N SER A 25 -10.64 12.29 20.09
CA SER A 25 -11.89 11.88 20.69
C SER A 25 -11.61 10.53 21.35
N ILE A 26 -11.31 10.57 22.64
CA ILE A 26 -11.29 9.39 23.47
C ILE A 26 -12.74 8.91 23.52
N GLU A 27 -13.04 7.82 22.80
CA GLU A 27 -14.33 7.17 22.89
C GLU A 27 -14.34 6.31 24.17
N ILE A 28 -15.18 6.70 25.13
CA ILE A 28 -15.34 5.99 26.40
C ILE A 28 -16.57 5.09 26.27
N GLY A 29 -16.35 3.80 26.03
CA GLY A 29 -17.41 2.79 25.96
C GLY A 29 -17.25 1.68 27.02
N PRO A 30 -18.18 0.72 27.10
CA PRO A 30 -18.14 -0.38 28.07
C PRO A 30 -16.88 -1.27 28.04
N GLY A 31 -16.04 -1.12 27.00
CA GLY A 31 -14.75 -1.80 26.83
C GLY A 31 -13.50 -0.95 27.13
N GLY A 32 -13.63 0.22 27.75
CA GLY A 32 -12.49 1.08 28.15
C GLY A 32 -12.12 2.18 27.15
N VAL A 33 -11.02 2.90 27.44
CA VAL A 33 -10.49 4.03 26.65
C VAL A 33 -9.66 3.52 25.48
N ARG A 34 -10.02 3.91 24.24
CA ARG A 34 -9.24 3.60 23.03
C ARG A 34 -8.66 4.86 22.41
N LEU A 35 -7.36 4.82 22.09
CA LEU A 35 -6.71 5.80 21.23
C LEU A 35 -7.07 5.47 19.78
N VAL A 36 -7.83 6.34 19.12
CA VAL A 36 -8.07 6.26 17.69
C VAL A 36 -6.86 6.88 17.00
N ASP A 37 -5.92 6.05 16.57
CA ASP A 37 -4.78 6.54 15.79
C ASP A 37 -5.29 7.22 14.51
N PRO A 38 -4.80 8.42 14.18
CA PRO A 38 -5.15 9.08 12.93
C PRO A 38 -4.74 8.13 11.81
N GLN A 39 -5.71 7.82 10.95
CA GLN A 39 -5.57 6.83 9.89
C GLN A 39 -4.29 7.11 9.10
N PHE A 40 -3.24 6.31 9.36
CA PHE A 40 -2.17 6.16 8.40
C PHE A 40 -2.86 5.67 7.12
N GLU A 41 -2.91 6.56 6.14
CA GLU A 41 -3.34 6.28 4.80
C GLU A 41 -2.44 5.14 4.30
N ARG A 42 -2.92 3.91 4.50
CA ARG A 42 -2.20 2.71 4.07
C ARG A 42 -1.99 2.91 2.57
N PRO A 43 -0.75 2.95 2.06
CA PRO A 43 -0.54 3.11 0.63
C PRO A 43 -1.39 2.05 -0.04
N TYR A 44 -2.33 2.50 -0.88
CA TYR A 44 -3.32 1.67 -1.57
C TYR A 44 -2.65 0.35 -1.92
N ARG A 45 -2.99 -0.74 -1.22
CA ARG A 45 -2.54 -2.07 -1.62
C ARG A 45 -3.13 -2.23 -3.01
N SER A 46 -2.33 -2.00 -4.04
CA SER A 46 -2.73 -2.28 -5.41
C SER A 46 -3.23 -3.72 -5.37
N VAL A 47 -4.50 -3.93 -5.69
CA VAL A 47 -5.11 -5.26 -5.72
C VAL A 47 -4.40 -6.02 -6.85
N SER A 48 -3.27 -6.61 -6.49
CA SER A 48 -2.42 -7.38 -7.37
C SER A 48 -2.11 -8.69 -6.72
N ILE A 49 -2.11 -9.74 -7.52
CA ILE A 49 -1.82 -11.09 -7.08
C ILE A 49 -0.40 -11.14 -6.49
N SER A 50 -0.26 -11.96 -5.45
CA SER A 50 1.05 -12.22 -4.87
C SER A 50 1.89 -13.11 -5.80
N GLU A 51 3.22 -13.08 -5.68
CA GLU A 51 4.10 -14.02 -6.39
C GLU A 51 3.74 -15.47 -6.06
N ARG A 52 3.40 -15.76 -4.81
CA ARG A 52 2.91 -17.09 -4.40
C ARG A 52 1.64 -17.49 -5.17
N THR A 53 0.73 -16.55 -5.39
CA THR A 53 -0.47 -16.78 -6.20
C THR A 53 -0.09 -17.04 -7.65
N ALA A 54 0.81 -16.24 -8.22
CA ALA A 54 1.29 -16.41 -9.59
C ALA A 54 1.97 -17.77 -9.79
N VAL A 55 2.84 -18.20 -8.86
CA VAL A 55 3.47 -19.52 -8.88
C VAL A 55 2.43 -20.64 -8.81
N ARG A 56 1.38 -20.49 -8.00
CA ARG A 56 0.31 -21.50 -7.94
C ARG A 56 -0.44 -21.62 -9.26
N ILE A 57 -0.73 -20.49 -9.89
CA ILE A 57 -1.36 -20.45 -11.22
C ILE A 57 -0.42 -21.11 -12.24
N ALA A 58 0.84 -20.69 -12.31
CA ALA A 58 1.83 -21.26 -13.21
C ALA A 58 2.00 -22.79 -13.02
N ARG A 59 2.00 -23.28 -11.78
CA ARG A 59 2.00 -24.73 -11.49
C ARG A 59 0.75 -25.45 -11.98
N SER A 60 -0.39 -24.76 -12.04
CA SER A 60 -1.62 -25.31 -12.60
C SER A 60 -1.57 -25.41 -14.13
N GLU A 61 -0.73 -24.57 -14.77
CA GLU A 61 -0.51 -24.54 -16.23
C GLU A 61 0.63 -25.46 -16.69
N GLY A 62 1.35 -26.12 -15.78
CA GLY A 62 2.39 -27.12 -16.14
C GLY A 62 3.79 -26.83 -15.62
N VAL A 63 4.03 -25.68 -14.98
CA VAL A 63 5.34 -25.36 -14.39
C VAL A 63 5.65 -26.29 -13.22
N ARG A 64 6.75 -27.02 -13.30
CA ARG A 64 7.20 -27.96 -12.25
C ARG A 64 8.27 -27.35 -11.36
N GLU A 65 9.34 -26.86 -11.97
CA GLU A 65 10.41 -26.11 -11.29
C GLU A 65 10.30 -24.65 -11.70
N VAL A 66 10.50 -23.73 -10.76
CA VAL A 66 10.41 -22.30 -11.02
C VAL A 66 11.82 -21.74 -10.97
N ASP A 67 12.25 -21.12 -12.05
CA ASP A 67 13.60 -20.59 -12.20
C ASP A 67 13.64 -19.09 -11.91
N ASP A 68 12.71 -18.34 -12.49
CA ASP A 68 12.63 -16.88 -12.34
C ASP A 68 11.18 -16.38 -12.27
N ILE A 69 11.00 -15.26 -11.58
CA ILE A 69 9.72 -14.57 -11.47
C ILE A 69 9.93 -13.09 -11.76
N ARG A 70 9.42 -12.64 -12.92
CA ARG A 70 9.56 -11.25 -13.35
C ARG A 70 8.25 -10.50 -13.19
N ARG A 71 8.34 -9.29 -12.66
CA ARG A 71 7.19 -8.40 -12.48
C ARG A 71 7.27 -7.21 -13.42
N THR A 72 6.19 -7.02 -14.18
CA THR A 72 5.97 -5.85 -15.01
C THR A 72 4.84 -5.00 -14.44
N ARG A 73 4.54 -3.87 -15.10
CA ARG A 73 3.44 -2.98 -14.70
C ARG A 73 2.08 -3.70 -14.69
N SER A 74 1.81 -4.56 -15.67
CA SER A 74 0.53 -5.26 -15.84
C SER A 74 0.60 -6.76 -15.63
N ARG A 75 1.79 -7.37 -15.62
CA ARG A 75 1.95 -8.83 -15.66
C ARG A 75 2.94 -9.35 -14.63
N ILE A 76 2.79 -10.61 -14.30
CA ILE A 76 3.79 -11.44 -13.62
C ILE A 76 4.12 -12.58 -14.57
N ILE A 77 5.39 -12.72 -14.92
CA ILE A 77 5.90 -13.77 -15.79
C ILE A 77 6.62 -14.77 -14.90
N VAL A 78 6.24 -16.04 -14.98
CA VAL A 78 6.88 -17.13 -14.24
C VAL A 78 7.58 -18.01 -15.27
N GLU A 79 8.89 -18.12 -15.16
CA GLU A 79 9.72 -18.97 -16.01
C GLU A 79 10.14 -20.21 -15.22
N GLY A 80 10.23 -21.34 -15.91
CA GLY A 80 10.57 -22.59 -15.27
C GLY A 80 10.69 -23.74 -16.25
N THR A 81 10.69 -24.94 -15.70
CA THR A 81 10.75 -26.19 -16.45
C THR A 81 9.50 -27.02 -16.18
N ASP A 82 9.01 -27.73 -17.18
CA ASP A 82 7.83 -28.60 -17.10
C ASP A 82 8.16 -30.03 -16.58
N TYR A 83 7.26 -30.99 -16.80
CA TYR A 83 7.50 -32.39 -16.43
C TYR A 83 8.46 -33.14 -17.36
N GLN A 84 8.56 -32.70 -18.61
CA GLN A 84 9.39 -33.30 -19.66
C GLN A 84 10.83 -32.78 -19.61
N GLY A 85 11.06 -31.67 -18.88
CA GLY A 85 12.35 -31.00 -18.84
C GLY A 85 12.44 -29.86 -19.86
N ASP A 86 11.33 -29.49 -20.48
CA ASP A 86 11.24 -28.41 -21.45
C ASP A 86 11.01 -27.08 -20.74
N ASP A 87 11.60 -26.01 -21.29
CA ASP A 87 11.39 -24.65 -20.78
C ASP A 87 9.92 -24.24 -20.99
N ILE A 88 9.36 -23.58 -19.99
CA ILE A 88 7.98 -23.08 -20.01
C ILE A 88 7.92 -21.68 -19.37
N SER A 89 7.15 -20.79 -19.98
CA SER A 89 6.89 -19.43 -19.50
C SER A 89 5.40 -19.18 -19.38
N VAL A 90 4.95 -18.75 -18.20
CA VAL A 90 3.54 -18.43 -17.94
C VAL A 90 3.40 -16.94 -17.66
N SER A 91 2.67 -16.23 -18.52
CA SER A 91 2.38 -14.81 -18.39
C SER A 91 1.02 -14.61 -17.73
N ILE A 92 0.98 -13.92 -16.59
CA ILE A 92 -0.24 -13.80 -15.76
C ILE A 92 -0.59 -12.32 -15.57
N ASP A 93 -1.87 -11.96 -15.72
CA ASP A 93 -2.35 -10.62 -15.39
C ASP A 93 -2.18 -10.36 -13.89
N ARG A 94 -1.43 -9.31 -13.58
CA ARG A 94 -1.05 -8.98 -12.20
C ARG A 94 -2.26 -8.61 -11.34
N ARG A 95 -3.35 -8.10 -11.91
CA ARG A 95 -4.54 -7.63 -11.19
C ARG A 95 -5.56 -8.74 -10.99
N THR A 96 -5.82 -9.53 -12.03
CA THR A 96 -6.88 -10.54 -12.03
C THR A 96 -6.38 -11.95 -11.72
N GLY A 97 -5.13 -12.27 -12.03
CA GLY A 97 -4.62 -13.65 -11.99
C GLY A 97 -4.99 -14.48 -13.21
N GLU A 98 -5.50 -13.87 -14.26
CA GLU A 98 -5.78 -14.55 -15.53
C GLU A 98 -4.50 -14.90 -16.27
N VAL A 99 -4.45 -16.09 -16.88
CA VAL A 99 -3.33 -16.52 -17.72
C VAL A 99 -3.48 -15.89 -19.09
N ILE A 100 -2.47 -15.13 -19.50
CA ILE A 100 -2.41 -14.38 -20.77
C ILE A 100 -1.76 -15.23 -21.86
N SER A 101 -0.65 -15.89 -21.54
CA SER A 101 0.05 -16.81 -22.44
C SER A 101 0.78 -17.90 -21.67
N VAL A 102 0.95 -19.03 -22.34
CA VAL A 102 1.82 -20.14 -21.93
C VAL A 102 2.67 -20.46 -23.15
N ASP A 103 3.97 -20.33 -22.99
CA ASP A 103 4.98 -20.47 -24.04
C ASP A 103 5.99 -21.55 -23.68
#